data_AF-A0A2T0GXX2-F1
#
_entry.id   AF-A0A2T0GXX2-F1
#
_cell.length_a   1.000
_cell.length_b   1.000
_cell.length_c   1.000
_cell.angle_alpha   90.00
_cell.angle_beta   90.00
_cell.angle_gamma   90.00
#
_symmetry.space_group_name_H-M   'P 1'
#
loop_
_entity.id
_entity.type
_entity.pdbx_description
1 polymer ?
#
loop_
_entity_poly.entity_id
_entity_poly.type
_entity_poly.pdbx_seq_one_letter_code
_entity_poly.pdbx_strand_id
1 'polypeptide(L)'
;MAVLATPALAGSGSPGEPGVGDPYFPEAGNGGYDVSHYDVRLRYQPKNDLLRGTTTIVAEPTKDLSAFNLDFALEVDSVRVNGLPAKVSRSGATELTVEPKRTLRRGSLATFVVKYADKPSEVQVDGSTPWKRTSTGAVAVGQPQIAEWWFPSNDHPSDKATFDISVAVPNGTEVLSNGEMTGRSQRGGWTRWNWRMPTPSATYLAFLAIGQYGISGKTGAFDQPMITAYADGLGELADPARASVERTPEVLDFLSGLFGEYPFESQGGVVPAEGLGFALETQTRPVYSPGFFRIGSNTSVVTHELAHQWFGDSVAVRDWPQIWLNEGFASYAEWLWAEHQGNGTAQQLFDHYYSLYPADSEFWQVKPGDPGRENLFHGAVYDRGAMTLHALRNRIGDRDMLRTVRAWYEQNRDGNATVEEFIALTERISGQQLDGFFDEWLFSAGKPQVGERAGVPRTAAAPAAEPKAVEQLDHTHELLARRHGHG
;
A
#
# COMPACT_ATOMS: atom_id res chain seq x y z
N MET A 1 50.56 -24.51 38.87
CA MET A 1 49.25 -23.85 38.81
C MET A 1 48.70 -24.04 37.41
N ALA A 2 47.73 -24.95 37.24
CA ALA A 2 47.01 -25.10 35.98
C ALA A 2 45.98 -23.97 35.89
N VAL A 3 46.12 -23.10 34.90
CA VAL A 3 45.13 -22.09 34.57
C VAL A 3 43.98 -22.80 33.88
N LEU A 4 42.88 -23.02 34.61
CA LEU A 4 41.60 -23.42 34.05
C LEU A 4 41.08 -22.26 33.21
N ALA A 5 41.19 -22.38 31.90
CA ALA A 5 40.45 -21.52 30.97
C ALA A 5 38.97 -21.85 31.13
N THR A 6 38.21 -20.90 31.68
CA THR A 6 36.75 -20.92 31.62
C THR A 6 36.32 -20.87 30.15
N PRO A 7 35.47 -21.79 29.67
CA PRO A 7 34.88 -21.65 28.35
C PRO A 7 34.05 -20.37 28.35
N ALA A 8 34.37 -19.43 27.47
CA ALA A 8 33.50 -18.30 27.19
C ALA A 8 32.15 -18.87 26.73
N LEU A 9 31.10 -18.64 27.53
CA LEU A 9 29.72 -18.89 27.11
C LEU A 9 29.53 -18.16 25.78
N ALA A 10 29.30 -18.92 24.71
CA ALA A 10 28.84 -18.35 23.44
C ALA A 10 27.63 -17.47 23.75
N GLY A 11 27.76 -16.15 23.50
CA GLY A 11 26.75 -15.17 23.90
C GLY A 11 25.35 -15.64 23.51
N SER A 12 24.49 -15.81 24.51
CA SER A 12 23.11 -16.25 24.35
C SER A 12 22.34 -15.14 23.65
N GLY A 13 21.88 -15.37 22.41
CA GLY A 13 20.97 -14.44 21.75
C GLY A 13 19.65 -14.34 22.50
N SER A 14 18.91 -13.27 22.26
CA SER A 14 17.55 -13.08 22.75
C SER A 14 16.53 -13.30 21.63
N PRO A 15 15.26 -13.63 21.95
CA PRO A 15 14.21 -13.63 20.94
C PRO A 15 14.02 -12.25 20.31
N GLY A 16 13.63 -12.23 19.03
CA GLY A 16 13.03 -11.08 18.36
C GLY A 16 11.70 -10.69 19.00
N GLU A 17 11.29 -9.46 18.77
CA GLU A 17 9.99 -8.94 19.19
C GLU A 17 8.89 -9.53 18.27
N PRO A 18 7.75 -9.99 18.81
CA PRO A 18 6.63 -10.58 18.05
C PRO A 18 5.69 -9.54 17.39
N GLY A 19 6.23 -8.37 17.08
CA GLY A 19 5.48 -7.16 16.75
C GLY A 19 6.43 -5.98 16.59
N VAL A 20 6.21 -5.10 15.61
CA VAL A 20 7.00 -3.84 15.53
C VAL A 20 6.52 -2.76 16.51
N GLY A 21 5.37 -2.99 17.16
CA GLY A 21 4.78 -2.06 18.13
C GLY A 21 3.85 -1.01 17.51
N ASP A 22 3.22 -1.32 16.37
CA ASP A 22 2.19 -0.46 15.77
C ASP A 22 0.98 -0.32 16.72
N PRO A 23 0.48 0.91 16.97
CA PRO A 23 -0.63 1.11 17.90
C PRO A 23 -1.97 0.48 17.48
N TYR A 24 -2.19 0.27 16.18
CA TYR A 24 -3.43 -0.29 15.64
C TYR A 24 -3.32 -1.80 15.39
N PHE A 25 -2.13 -2.27 15.02
CA PHE A 25 -1.82 -3.68 14.79
C PHE A 25 -0.58 -4.11 15.57
N PRO A 26 -0.67 -4.29 16.90
CA PRO A 26 0.50 -4.54 17.75
C PRO A 26 1.29 -5.80 17.42
N GLU A 27 0.64 -6.79 16.80
CA GLU A 27 1.23 -8.06 16.36
C GLU A 27 1.69 -8.02 14.90
N ALA A 28 1.47 -6.92 14.16
CA ALA A 28 1.93 -6.83 12.77
C ALA A 28 3.43 -6.56 12.72
N GLY A 29 4.12 -7.26 11.82
CA GLY A 29 5.55 -7.17 11.67
C GLY A 29 6.30 -7.64 12.91
N ASN A 30 7.62 -7.55 12.88
CA ASN A 30 8.51 -8.30 13.74
C ASN A 30 9.81 -7.54 13.98
N GLY A 31 10.32 -7.64 15.21
CA GLY A 31 11.56 -6.98 15.61
C GLY A 31 12.78 -7.90 15.62
N GLY A 32 13.95 -7.26 15.59
CA GLY A 32 15.23 -7.94 15.75
C GLY A 32 15.92 -8.36 14.45
N TYR A 33 15.29 -8.13 13.30
CA TYR A 33 15.88 -8.26 11.96
C TYR A 33 15.27 -7.25 10.98
N ASP A 34 15.92 -7.07 9.84
CA ASP A 34 15.54 -6.19 8.73
C ASP A 34 15.52 -7.03 7.44
N VAL A 35 14.47 -6.96 6.63
CA VAL A 35 14.34 -7.78 5.42
C VAL A 35 14.79 -7.03 4.18
N SER A 36 15.79 -7.58 3.50
CA SER A 36 16.30 -7.00 2.25
C SER A 36 15.60 -7.52 0.98
N HIS A 37 15.13 -8.78 1.01
CA HIS A 37 14.57 -9.42 -0.19
C HIS A 37 13.63 -10.59 0.12
N TYR A 38 12.58 -10.71 -0.69
CA TYR A 38 11.69 -11.87 -0.77
C TYR A 38 11.76 -12.53 -2.15
N ASP A 39 12.18 -13.80 -2.20
CA ASP A 39 11.96 -14.68 -3.36
C ASP A 39 10.74 -15.57 -3.08
N VAL A 40 9.61 -15.20 -3.67
CA VAL A 40 8.30 -15.83 -3.48
C VAL A 40 8.01 -16.76 -4.65
N ARG A 41 8.23 -18.06 -4.46
CA ARG A 41 8.01 -19.07 -5.49
C ARG A 41 6.77 -19.90 -5.24
N LEU A 42 5.77 -19.71 -6.09
CA LEU A 42 4.44 -20.28 -5.95
C LEU A 42 4.09 -21.27 -7.07
N ARG A 43 3.11 -22.11 -6.76
CA ARG A 43 2.29 -22.86 -7.70
C ARG A 43 0.85 -22.81 -7.24
N TYR A 44 -0.05 -22.30 -8.08
CA TYR A 44 -1.45 -22.12 -7.75
C TYR A 44 -2.36 -22.91 -8.69
N GLN A 45 -3.39 -23.57 -8.15
CA GLN A 45 -4.36 -24.35 -8.91
C GLN A 45 -5.76 -23.73 -8.78
N PRO A 46 -6.21 -22.93 -9.77
CA PRO A 46 -7.52 -22.27 -9.75
C PRO A 46 -8.71 -23.21 -9.48
N LYS A 47 -8.62 -24.47 -9.95
CA LYS A 47 -9.71 -25.46 -9.81
C LYS A 47 -10.05 -25.79 -8.36
N ASN A 48 -9.10 -25.74 -7.44
CA ASN A 48 -9.31 -26.14 -6.04
C ASN A 48 -8.70 -25.18 -5.02
N ASP A 49 -8.29 -24.00 -5.47
CA ASP A 49 -7.65 -22.95 -4.66
C ASP A 49 -6.34 -23.37 -3.97
N LEU A 50 -5.74 -24.50 -4.38
CA LEU A 50 -4.53 -24.97 -3.72
C LEU A 50 -3.33 -24.12 -4.12
N LEU A 51 -2.80 -23.37 -3.14
CA LEU A 51 -1.52 -22.67 -3.22
C LEU A 51 -0.44 -23.56 -2.61
N ARG A 52 0.69 -23.70 -3.30
CA ARG A 52 1.92 -24.28 -2.76
C ARG A 52 3.05 -23.31 -2.95
N GLY A 53 3.77 -23.00 -1.88
CA GLY A 53 4.81 -22.00 -1.92
C GLY A 53 6.13 -22.44 -1.30
N THR A 54 7.18 -21.77 -1.74
CA THR A 54 8.46 -21.70 -1.06
C THR A 54 8.88 -20.25 -1.09
N THR A 55 8.92 -19.62 0.08
CA THR A 55 9.41 -18.25 0.22
C THR A 55 10.80 -18.28 0.83
N THR A 56 11.74 -17.64 0.16
CA THR A 56 13.09 -17.39 0.68
C THR A 56 13.20 -15.93 1.06
N ILE A 57 13.42 -15.66 2.34
CA ILE A 57 13.56 -14.33 2.92
C ILE A 57 15.05 -14.10 3.20
N VAL A 58 15.60 -13.00 2.72
CA VAL A 58 16.96 -12.56 3.01
C VAL A 58 16.88 -11.42 4.01
N ALA A 59 17.43 -11.64 5.20
CA ALA A 59 17.34 -10.70 6.31
C ALA A 59 18.68 -10.47 7.00
N GLU A 60 18.80 -9.33 7.67
CA GLU A 60 19.92 -8.98 8.54
C GLU A 60 19.43 -8.87 10.00
N PRO A 61 19.90 -9.72 10.93
CA PRO A 61 19.60 -9.56 12.35
C PRO A 61 20.15 -8.24 12.88
N THR A 62 19.31 -7.43 13.52
CA THR A 62 19.70 -6.16 14.16
C THR A 62 20.24 -6.38 15.58
N LYS A 63 20.08 -7.59 16.11
CA LYS A 63 20.64 -8.10 17.37
C LYS A 63 21.00 -9.59 17.26
N ASP A 64 21.65 -10.15 18.28
CA ASP A 64 21.90 -11.60 18.34
C ASP A 64 20.59 -12.33 18.65
N LEU A 65 20.05 -13.09 17.69
CA LEU A 65 18.73 -13.72 17.78
C LEU A 65 18.80 -15.20 18.16
N SER A 66 18.13 -15.59 19.23
CA SER A 66 17.85 -17.00 19.57
C SER A 66 16.53 -17.52 19.02
N ALA A 67 15.62 -16.63 18.65
CA ALA A 67 14.38 -16.87 17.91
C ALA A 67 13.98 -15.59 17.17
N PHE A 68 13.14 -15.70 16.15
CA PHE A 68 12.50 -14.59 15.45
C PHE A 68 11.10 -15.02 15.01
N ASN A 69 10.29 -14.08 14.56
CA ASN A 69 8.92 -14.35 14.15
C ASN A 69 8.66 -13.96 12.69
N LEU A 70 7.61 -14.52 12.09
CA LEU A 70 7.12 -14.22 10.75
C LEU A 70 5.60 -14.18 10.78
N ASP A 71 5.00 -13.20 10.11
CA ASP A 71 3.56 -13.11 9.89
C ASP A 71 3.15 -14.03 8.74
N PHE A 72 2.33 -15.04 9.02
CA PHE A 72 1.85 -15.96 8.00
C PHE A 72 0.66 -16.81 8.42
N ALA A 73 -0.46 -16.76 7.72
CA ALA A 73 -1.70 -17.46 8.12
C ALA A 73 -1.80 -18.91 7.63
N LEU A 74 -1.10 -19.29 6.55
CA LEU A 74 -1.28 -20.61 5.93
C LEU A 74 -0.55 -21.75 6.65
N GLU A 75 -0.92 -22.99 6.32
CA GLU A 75 -0.26 -24.20 6.82
C GLU A 75 1.21 -24.33 6.37
N VAL A 76 2.12 -24.46 7.35
CA VAL A 76 3.57 -24.55 7.15
C VAL A 76 4.04 -25.99 7.15
N ASP A 77 4.73 -26.41 6.08
CA ASP A 77 5.36 -27.73 5.97
C ASP A 77 6.71 -27.78 6.70
N SER A 78 7.55 -26.75 6.49
CA SER A 78 8.89 -26.71 7.07
C SER A 78 9.52 -25.32 7.00
N VAL A 79 10.36 -25.00 8.00
CA VAL A 79 11.23 -23.82 8.00
C VAL A 79 12.69 -24.23 8.09
N ARG A 80 13.53 -23.59 7.27
CA ARG A 80 15.00 -23.68 7.36
C ARG A 80 15.60 -22.31 7.54
N VAL A 81 16.58 -22.22 8.43
CA VAL A 81 17.37 -21.02 8.66
C VAL A 81 18.82 -21.31 8.31
N ASN A 82 19.39 -20.55 7.39
CA ASN A 82 20.74 -20.75 6.85
C ASN A 82 20.97 -22.21 6.40
N GLY A 83 19.96 -22.80 5.75
CA GLY A 83 19.97 -24.17 5.24
C GLY A 83 19.69 -25.27 6.27
N LEU A 84 19.71 -24.95 7.57
CA LEU A 84 19.45 -25.90 8.67
C LEU A 84 17.97 -25.90 9.07
N PRO A 85 17.37 -27.05 9.42
CA PRO A 85 15.99 -27.08 9.95
C PRO A 85 15.87 -26.26 11.23
N ALA A 86 14.80 -25.49 11.37
CA ALA A 86 14.43 -24.75 12.58
C ALA A 86 13.22 -25.38 13.27
N LYS A 87 13.03 -25.12 14.57
CA LYS A 87 11.75 -25.43 15.22
C LYS A 87 10.79 -24.28 14.96
N VAL A 88 9.50 -24.60 14.86
CA VAL A 88 8.45 -23.63 14.58
C VAL A 88 7.31 -23.86 15.57
N SER A 89 6.79 -22.78 16.12
CA SER A 89 5.54 -22.74 16.87
C SER A 89 4.71 -21.57 16.38
N ARG A 90 3.39 -21.69 16.46
CA ARG A 90 2.45 -20.64 16.08
C ARG A 90 1.79 -20.07 17.33
N SER A 91 1.71 -18.75 17.41
CA SER A 91 0.85 -18.02 18.35
C SER A 91 -0.26 -17.33 17.56
N GLY A 92 -1.49 -17.35 18.08
CA GLY A 92 -2.62 -16.75 17.37
C GLY A 92 -2.83 -17.31 15.95
N ALA A 93 -3.37 -16.47 15.07
CA ALA A 93 -3.71 -16.85 13.70
C ALA A 93 -2.51 -16.78 12.75
N THR A 94 -1.58 -15.84 12.95
CA THR A 94 -0.58 -15.46 11.94
C THR A 94 0.86 -15.57 12.44
N GLU A 95 1.10 -15.48 13.75
CA GLU A 95 2.44 -15.28 14.30
C GLU A 95 3.24 -16.59 14.40
N LEU A 96 4.30 -16.73 13.59
CA LEU A 96 5.18 -17.91 13.54
C LEU A 96 6.52 -17.67 14.22
N THR A 97 6.70 -18.18 15.44
CA THR A 97 8.00 -18.18 16.11
C THR A 97 8.91 -19.27 15.56
N VAL A 98 10.07 -18.86 15.06
CA VAL A 98 11.13 -19.69 14.48
C VAL A 98 12.35 -19.72 15.40
N GLU A 99 12.69 -20.90 15.92
CA GLU A 99 13.92 -21.11 16.69
C GLU A 99 15.02 -21.74 15.81
N PRO A 100 16.03 -20.97 15.38
CA PRO A 100 17.15 -21.51 14.62
C PRO A 100 18.03 -22.43 15.46
N LYS A 101 18.69 -23.41 14.81
CA LYS A 101 19.66 -24.30 15.51
C LYS A 101 20.87 -23.59 16.08
N ARG A 102 21.19 -22.40 15.56
CA ARG A 102 22.31 -21.57 15.96
C ARG A 102 21.81 -20.15 16.08
N THR A 103 22.25 -19.45 17.11
CA THR A 103 22.03 -18.01 17.26
C THR A 103 22.42 -17.29 15.99
N LEU A 104 21.52 -16.46 15.46
CA LEU A 104 21.83 -15.57 14.36
C LEU A 104 22.58 -14.38 14.94
N ARG A 105 23.75 -14.06 14.39
CA ARG A 105 24.56 -12.95 14.89
C ARG A 105 24.07 -11.64 14.30
N ARG A 106 24.11 -10.58 15.10
CA ARG A 106 23.87 -9.22 14.64
C ARG A 106 24.73 -8.91 13.41
N GLY A 107 24.14 -8.32 12.38
CA GLY A 107 24.81 -7.91 11.15
C GLY A 107 25.25 -9.07 10.23
N SER A 108 24.80 -10.30 10.52
CA SER A 108 25.08 -11.44 9.63
C SER A 108 24.00 -11.60 8.57
N LEU A 109 24.37 -12.09 7.39
CA LEU A 109 23.38 -12.49 6.40
C LEU A 109 22.60 -13.71 6.94
N ALA A 110 21.28 -13.59 7.00
CA ALA A 110 20.38 -14.67 7.34
C ALA A 110 19.45 -15.00 6.16
N THR A 111 19.14 -16.28 5.99
CA THR A 111 18.19 -16.76 4.99
C THR A 111 17.15 -17.65 5.65
N PHE A 112 15.88 -17.29 5.51
CA PHE A 112 14.74 -18.05 6.00
C PHE A 112 14.01 -18.67 4.82
N VAL A 113 13.90 -19.99 4.78
CA VAL A 113 13.20 -20.72 3.73
C VAL A 113 11.99 -21.40 4.33
N VAL A 114 10.80 -20.94 3.97
CA VAL A 114 9.53 -21.47 4.45
C VAL A 114 8.84 -22.20 3.30
N LYS A 115 8.40 -23.43 3.56
CA LYS A 115 7.56 -24.21 2.63
C LYS A 115 6.17 -24.36 3.23
N TYR A 116 5.16 -24.20 2.39
CA TYR A 116 3.76 -24.16 2.82
C TYR A 116 2.83 -24.62 1.69
N ALA A 117 1.65 -25.08 2.08
CA ALA A 117 0.60 -25.46 1.15
C ALA A 117 -0.77 -25.39 1.81
N ASP A 118 -1.69 -24.62 1.22
CA ASP A 118 -3.02 -24.41 1.78
C ASP A 118 -4.01 -23.92 0.71
N LYS A 119 -5.25 -23.62 1.11
CA LYS A 119 -6.26 -22.95 0.31
C LYS A 119 -6.55 -21.56 0.90
N PRO A 120 -5.89 -20.51 0.41
CA PRO A 120 -5.97 -19.20 1.05
C PRO A 120 -7.39 -18.63 1.19
N SER A 121 -8.31 -18.94 0.27
CA SER A 121 -9.70 -18.45 0.36
C SER A 121 -10.52 -19.10 1.49
N GLU A 122 -10.04 -20.20 2.09
CA GLU A 122 -10.65 -20.86 3.25
C GLU A 122 -10.03 -20.36 4.59
N VAL A 123 -8.96 -19.55 4.53
CA VAL A 123 -8.25 -19.04 5.71
C VAL A 123 -8.80 -17.67 6.11
N GLN A 124 -9.18 -17.54 7.39
CA GLN A 124 -9.67 -16.31 7.98
C GLN A 124 -8.76 -15.87 9.13
N VAL A 125 -8.41 -14.58 9.14
CA VAL A 125 -7.72 -13.89 10.24
C VAL A 125 -8.59 -12.72 10.64
N ASP A 126 -8.95 -12.62 11.93
CA ASP A 126 -9.86 -11.58 12.45
C ASP A 126 -11.16 -11.41 11.63
N GLY A 127 -11.70 -12.52 11.11
CA GLY A 127 -12.92 -12.53 10.29
C GLY A 127 -12.75 -12.03 8.85
N SER A 128 -11.52 -11.76 8.42
CA SER A 128 -11.18 -11.26 7.08
C SER A 128 -10.49 -12.33 6.23
N THR A 129 -10.66 -12.22 4.90
CA THR A 129 -9.93 -13.00 3.90
C THR A 129 -9.73 -12.14 2.64
N PRO A 130 -8.64 -11.37 2.56
CA PRO A 130 -8.36 -10.51 1.42
C PRO A 130 -7.82 -11.29 0.20
N TRP A 131 -7.45 -12.56 0.34
CA TRP A 131 -7.32 -13.47 -0.79
C TRP A 131 -8.70 -13.85 -1.33
N LYS A 132 -9.03 -13.39 -2.53
CA LYS A 132 -10.32 -13.67 -3.18
C LYS A 132 -10.13 -14.61 -4.35
N ARG A 133 -10.65 -15.83 -4.19
CA ARG A 133 -10.80 -16.76 -5.30
C ARG A 133 -11.83 -16.22 -6.30
N THR A 134 -11.48 -16.24 -7.58
CA THR A 134 -12.36 -15.86 -8.69
C THR A 134 -12.77 -17.10 -9.50
N SER A 135 -13.72 -16.93 -10.41
CA SER A 135 -14.17 -17.96 -11.35
C SER A 135 -13.04 -18.47 -12.27
N THR A 136 -11.99 -17.67 -12.48
CA THR A 136 -10.87 -18.01 -13.38
C THR A 136 -9.53 -18.17 -12.66
N GLY A 137 -9.43 -17.81 -11.38
CA GLY A 137 -8.20 -17.82 -10.61
C GLY A 137 -8.36 -17.21 -9.23
N ALA A 138 -7.58 -16.17 -8.93
CA ALA A 138 -7.62 -15.46 -7.65
C ALA A 138 -7.03 -14.06 -7.77
N VAL A 139 -7.41 -13.18 -6.85
CA VAL A 139 -6.81 -11.87 -6.61
C VAL A 139 -6.34 -11.82 -5.17
N ALA A 140 -5.08 -11.46 -4.96
CA ALA A 140 -4.47 -11.24 -3.65
C ALA A 140 -4.07 -9.76 -3.56
N VAL A 141 -4.99 -8.96 -3.04
CA VAL A 141 -4.88 -7.49 -2.93
C VAL A 141 -5.54 -7.11 -1.60
N GLY A 142 -4.83 -6.40 -0.74
CA GLY A 142 -5.37 -5.98 0.55
C GLY A 142 -4.43 -5.07 1.32
N GLN A 143 -5.01 -4.15 2.07
CA GLN A 143 -4.35 -3.23 3.00
C GLN A 143 -5.25 -3.16 4.25
N PRO A 144 -4.69 -3.18 5.47
CA PRO A 144 -3.27 -3.09 5.83
C PRO A 144 -2.46 -4.37 5.63
N GLN A 145 -3.14 -5.51 5.46
CA GLN A 145 -2.52 -6.83 5.43
C GLN A 145 -3.08 -7.67 4.27
N ILE A 146 -2.19 -8.41 3.62
CA ILE A 146 -2.52 -9.42 2.61
C ILE A 146 -1.42 -10.47 2.52
N ALA A 147 -0.16 -10.12 2.80
CA ALA A 147 0.99 -10.99 2.66
C ALA A 147 0.77 -12.34 3.36
N GLU A 148 0.25 -12.31 4.59
CA GLU A 148 0.01 -13.50 5.41
C GLU A 148 -0.88 -14.58 4.75
N TRP A 149 -1.69 -14.24 3.74
CA TRP A 149 -2.50 -15.21 2.97
C TRP A 149 -1.76 -15.86 1.81
N TRP A 150 -0.51 -15.49 1.51
CA TRP A 150 0.19 -16.07 0.37
C TRP A 150 1.71 -16.14 0.45
N PHE A 151 2.37 -15.39 1.33
CA PHE A 151 3.78 -15.59 1.68
C PHE A 151 4.09 -15.13 3.12
N PRO A 152 5.01 -15.82 3.83
CA PRO A 152 5.45 -15.39 5.15
C PRO A 152 6.32 -14.13 5.06
N SER A 153 6.11 -13.17 5.95
CA SER A 153 6.76 -11.87 5.89
C SER A 153 7.01 -11.23 7.25
N ASN A 154 7.63 -10.05 7.23
CA ASN A 154 7.61 -9.08 8.31
C ASN A 154 6.54 -8.06 7.90
N ASP A 155 5.25 -8.35 8.17
CA ASP A 155 4.10 -7.74 7.51
C ASP A 155 3.75 -6.36 8.07
N HIS A 156 4.63 -5.38 7.83
CA HIS A 156 4.43 -4.00 8.25
C HIS A 156 5.08 -3.02 7.26
N PRO A 157 4.46 -1.86 6.97
CA PRO A 157 5.00 -0.88 6.02
C PRO A 157 6.40 -0.35 6.37
N SER A 158 6.83 -0.46 7.63
CA SER A 158 8.14 -0.01 8.11
C SER A 158 9.31 -0.90 7.69
N ASP A 159 9.08 -2.13 7.22
CA ASP A 159 10.14 -3.04 6.77
C ASP A 159 9.97 -3.29 5.26
N LYS A 160 10.64 -2.44 4.46
CA LYS A 160 10.55 -2.50 3.00
C LYS A 160 11.62 -3.42 2.43
N ALA A 161 11.22 -4.25 1.47
CA ALA A 161 12.11 -5.19 0.82
C ALA A 161 11.93 -5.21 -0.69
N THR A 162 12.90 -5.78 -1.39
CA THR A 162 12.78 -6.08 -2.83
C THR A 162 12.12 -7.44 -3.05
N PHE A 163 11.54 -7.67 -4.23
CA PHE A 163 10.78 -8.90 -4.50
C PHE A 163 11.13 -9.55 -5.84
N ASP A 164 11.31 -10.87 -5.82
CA ASP A 164 11.19 -11.74 -6.98
C ASP A 164 9.96 -12.64 -6.79
N ILE A 165 8.94 -12.50 -7.64
CA ILE A 165 7.68 -13.25 -7.54
C ILE A 165 7.55 -14.18 -8.74
N SER A 166 7.48 -15.48 -8.46
CA SER A 166 7.45 -16.52 -9.49
C SER A 166 6.29 -17.50 -9.29
N VAL A 167 5.28 -17.43 -10.15
CA VAL A 167 4.04 -18.20 -10.00
C VAL A 167 3.87 -19.17 -11.16
N ALA A 168 3.70 -20.46 -10.85
CA ALA A 168 3.28 -21.46 -11.83
C ALA A 168 1.77 -21.72 -11.75
N VAL A 169 1.09 -21.61 -12.89
CA VAL A 169 -0.34 -21.88 -13.07
C VAL A 169 -0.55 -22.86 -14.23
N PRO A 170 -1.72 -23.53 -14.37
CA PRO A 170 -2.03 -24.32 -15.56
C PRO A 170 -1.86 -23.51 -16.85
N ASN A 171 -1.52 -24.18 -17.95
CA ASN A 171 -1.43 -23.51 -19.25
C ASN A 171 -2.75 -22.79 -19.61
N GLY A 172 -2.62 -21.59 -20.19
CA GLY A 172 -3.77 -20.75 -20.53
C GLY A 172 -4.31 -19.94 -19.37
N THR A 173 -3.58 -19.83 -18.25
CA THR A 173 -3.87 -18.91 -17.15
C THR A 173 -2.75 -17.87 -17.04
N GLU A 174 -3.14 -16.62 -16.87
CA GLU A 174 -2.26 -15.47 -16.74
C GLU A 174 -1.98 -15.15 -15.26
N VAL A 175 -0.82 -14.56 -15.01
CA VAL A 175 -0.45 -14.03 -13.68
C VAL A 175 0.18 -12.66 -13.85
N LEU A 176 -0.37 -11.67 -13.16
CA LEU A 176 0.18 -10.33 -13.00
C LEU A 176 0.66 -10.15 -11.56
N SER A 177 1.76 -9.43 -11.39
CA SER A 177 2.37 -9.04 -10.11
C SER A 177 3.31 -7.85 -10.33
N ASN A 178 3.88 -7.27 -9.29
CA ASN A 178 4.63 -6.01 -9.31
C ASN A 178 5.89 -6.00 -10.21
N GLY A 179 6.36 -4.80 -10.53
CA GLY A 179 7.61 -4.54 -11.23
C GLY A 179 7.60 -4.98 -12.70
N GLU A 180 8.70 -5.54 -13.18
CA GLU A 180 8.88 -5.98 -14.56
C GLU A 180 8.68 -7.49 -14.73
N MET A 181 8.04 -7.90 -15.83
CA MET A 181 7.97 -9.30 -16.21
C MET A 181 9.31 -9.76 -16.80
N THR A 182 10.11 -10.47 -16.02
CA THR A 182 11.45 -10.94 -16.41
C THR A 182 11.43 -12.17 -17.31
N GLY A 183 10.32 -12.90 -17.35
CA GLY A 183 10.13 -13.96 -18.33
C GLY A 183 9.01 -14.94 -18.03
N ARG A 184 8.69 -15.75 -19.03
CA ARG A 184 7.68 -16.80 -18.98
C ARG A 184 8.26 -18.11 -19.50
N SER A 185 7.96 -19.22 -18.82
CA SER A 185 8.38 -20.56 -19.27
C SER A 185 7.25 -21.56 -19.12
N GLN A 186 7.15 -22.49 -20.06
CA GLN A 186 6.10 -23.52 -20.07
C GLN A 186 6.73 -24.91 -19.94
N ARG A 187 6.25 -25.71 -18.99
CA ARG A 187 6.72 -27.09 -18.79
C ARG A 187 5.64 -27.97 -18.17
N GLY A 188 5.36 -29.12 -18.79
CA GLY A 188 4.52 -30.17 -18.20
C GLY A 188 3.08 -29.74 -17.90
N GLY A 189 2.48 -28.89 -18.76
CA GLY A 189 1.11 -28.37 -18.56
C GLY A 189 1.00 -27.16 -17.63
N TRP A 190 2.14 -26.59 -17.23
CA TRP A 190 2.21 -25.39 -16.39
C TRP A 190 2.98 -24.28 -17.09
N THR A 191 2.49 -23.06 -16.92
CA THR A 191 3.17 -21.83 -17.29
C THR A 191 3.65 -21.14 -16.01
N ARG A 192 4.95 -20.84 -15.95
CA ARG A 192 5.56 -20.03 -14.89
C ARG A 192 5.78 -18.62 -15.38
N TRP A 193 5.24 -17.66 -14.65
CA TRP A 193 5.40 -16.23 -14.83
C TRP A 193 6.37 -15.71 -13.76
N ASN A 194 7.33 -14.89 -14.16
CA ASN A 194 8.34 -14.33 -13.26
C ASN A 194 8.30 -12.80 -13.34
N TRP A 195 8.22 -12.19 -12.16
CA TRP A 195 8.10 -10.76 -11.94
C TRP A 195 9.20 -10.32 -10.98
N ARG A 196 9.79 -9.16 -11.22
CA ARG A 196 10.86 -8.59 -10.40
C ARG A 196 10.55 -7.14 -10.06
N MET A 197 10.58 -6.83 -8.77
CA MET A 197 10.49 -5.48 -8.23
C MET A 197 11.81 -5.19 -7.49
N PRO A 198 12.78 -4.52 -8.15
CA PRO A 198 14.07 -4.19 -7.58
C PRO A 198 14.04 -2.98 -6.64
N THR A 199 12.95 -2.21 -6.65
CA THR A 199 12.76 -1.07 -5.73
C THR A 199 12.10 -1.58 -4.44
N PRO A 200 12.58 -1.17 -3.23
CA PRO A 200 11.97 -1.58 -1.97
C PRO A 200 10.47 -1.26 -1.92
N SER A 201 9.69 -2.17 -1.33
CA SER A 201 8.24 -2.11 -1.23
C SER A 201 7.79 -2.61 0.13
N ALA A 202 6.72 -2.01 0.65
CA ALA A 202 5.98 -2.60 1.76
C ALA A 202 5.35 -3.94 1.31
N THR A 203 5.12 -4.84 2.26
CA THR A 203 4.58 -6.19 2.01
C THR A 203 3.16 -6.18 1.45
N TYR A 204 2.29 -5.27 1.91
CA TYR A 204 0.91 -5.17 1.44
C TYR A 204 0.78 -4.69 -0.02
N LEU A 205 1.81 -4.01 -0.53
CA LEU A 205 1.85 -3.52 -1.92
C LEU A 205 2.17 -4.63 -2.92
N ALA A 206 2.73 -5.74 -2.46
CA ALA A 206 2.89 -6.92 -3.28
C ALA A 206 1.52 -7.53 -3.61
N PHE A 207 1.27 -7.89 -4.87
CA PHE A 207 -0.02 -8.44 -5.28
C PHE A 207 0.08 -9.62 -6.24
N LEU A 208 -1.02 -10.36 -6.34
CA LEU A 208 -1.26 -11.31 -7.42
C LEU A 208 -2.63 -11.08 -8.05
N ALA A 209 -2.67 -11.09 -9.38
CA ALA A 209 -3.90 -11.28 -10.14
C ALA A 209 -3.71 -12.48 -11.08
N ILE A 210 -4.47 -13.55 -10.82
CA ILE A 210 -4.40 -14.83 -11.52
C ILE A 210 -5.74 -15.09 -12.18
N GLY A 211 -5.77 -15.40 -13.48
CA GLY A 211 -7.04 -15.61 -14.17
C GLY A 211 -6.93 -15.61 -15.69
N GLN A 212 -8.00 -15.18 -16.35
CA GLN A 212 -8.02 -14.90 -17.80
C GLN A 212 -7.92 -13.39 -18.01
N TYR A 213 -6.78 -12.94 -18.54
CA TYR A 213 -6.51 -11.52 -18.75
C TYR A 213 -5.96 -11.24 -20.15
N GLY A 214 -6.52 -10.23 -20.80
CA GLY A 214 -5.89 -9.56 -21.94
C GLY A 214 -4.74 -8.67 -21.47
N ILE A 215 -3.51 -9.18 -21.47
CA ILE A 215 -2.30 -8.43 -21.11
C ILE A 215 -1.80 -7.62 -22.31
N SER A 216 -1.56 -6.33 -22.08
CA SER A 216 -0.94 -5.41 -23.04
C SER A 216 0.35 -4.85 -22.45
N GLY A 217 1.44 -4.92 -23.23
CA GLY A 217 2.72 -4.30 -22.91
C GLY A 217 3.06 -3.22 -23.92
N LYS A 218 3.32 -2.00 -23.45
CA LYS A 218 3.71 -0.85 -24.27
C LYS A 218 4.75 0.01 -23.54
N THR A 219 5.28 1.03 -24.21
CA THR A 219 6.08 2.07 -23.56
C THR A 219 5.13 3.10 -22.94
N GLY A 220 5.30 3.38 -21.65
CA GLY A 220 4.52 4.36 -20.89
C GLY A 220 5.23 5.72 -20.78
N ALA A 221 4.94 6.46 -19.71
CA ALA A 221 5.66 7.69 -19.37
C ALA A 221 7.15 7.40 -19.12
N PHE A 222 7.99 8.41 -19.38
CA PHE A 222 9.44 8.38 -19.10
C PHE A 222 10.20 7.21 -19.76
N ASP A 223 9.70 6.73 -20.91
CA ASP A 223 10.22 5.58 -21.65
C ASP A 223 10.25 4.25 -20.85
N GLN A 224 9.46 4.15 -19.78
CA GLN A 224 9.38 2.96 -18.94
C GLN A 224 8.37 1.92 -19.48
N PRO A 225 8.54 0.63 -19.17
CA PRO A 225 7.53 -0.39 -19.47
C PRO A 225 6.19 -0.06 -18.81
N MET A 226 5.11 -0.13 -19.59
CA MET A 226 3.73 -0.08 -19.11
C MET A 226 3.02 -1.39 -19.41
N ILE A 227 2.57 -2.07 -18.36
CA ILE A 227 1.82 -3.34 -18.48
C ILE A 227 0.42 -3.15 -17.91
N THR A 228 -0.59 -3.24 -18.79
CA THR A 228 -1.99 -3.24 -18.41
C THR A 228 -2.63 -4.60 -18.62
N ALA A 229 -3.58 -4.97 -17.76
CA ALA A 229 -4.30 -6.22 -17.88
C ALA A 229 -5.78 -6.04 -17.53
N TYR A 230 -6.64 -6.54 -18.41
CA TYR A 230 -8.09 -6.44 -18.25
C TYR A 230 -8.67 -7.84 -18.32
N ALA A 231 -9.48 -8.21 -17.32
CA ALA A 231 -10.10 -9.54 -17.31
C ALA A 231 -11.08 -9.70 -18.48
N ASP A 232 -11.12 -10.88 -19.08
CA ASP A 232 -12.01 -11.15 -20.22
C ASP A 232 -13.50 -11.03 -19.85
N GLY A 233 -13.83 -11.21 -18.57
CA GLY A 233 -15.19 -11.17 -18.02
C GLY A 233 -15.74 -9.77 -17.68
N LEU A 234 -15.10 -8.68 -18.10
CA LEU A 234 -15.53 -7.32 -17.75
C LEU A 234 -16.83 -6.85 -18.43
N GLY A 235 -17.20 -7.47 -19.56
CA GLY A 235 -18.39 -7.08 -20.31
C GLY A 235 -18.37 -5.61 -20.73
N GLU A 236 -19.46 -4.89 -20.50
CA GLU A 236 -19.63 -3.47 -20.86
C GLU A 236 -18.67 -2.53 -20.09
N LEU A 237 -18.05 -3.01 -19.00
CA LEU A 237 -17.10 -2.22 -18.21
C LEU A 237 -15.68 -2.22 -18.81
N ALA A 238 -15.42 -3.05 -19.83
CA ALA A 238 -14.09 -3.16 -20.43
C ALA A 238 -13.62 -1.86 -21.09
N ASP A 239 -14.49 -1.21 -21.86
CA ASP A 239 -14.16 0.03 -22.57
C ASP A 239 -13.92 1.22 -21.62
N PRO A 240 -14.80 1.53 -20.64
CA PRO A 240 -14.54 2.62 -19.70
C PRO A 240 -13.30 2.35 -18.85
N ALA A 241 -13.06 1.11 -18.43
CA ALA A 241 -11.85 0.73 -17.70
C ALA A 241 -10.58 0.99 -18.52
N ARG A 242 -10.55 0.58 -19.80
CA ARG A 242 -9.42 0.87 -20.71
C ARG A 242 -9.25 2.37 -20.94
N ALA A 243 -10.33 3.09 -21.20
CA ALA A 243 -10.29 4.54 -21.43
C ALA A 243 -9.77 5.32 -20.20
N SER A 244 -9.86 4.74 -19.00
CA SER A 244 -9.27 5.28 -17.78
C SER A 244 -7.82 4.85 -17.56
N VAL A 245 -7.57 3.55 -17.42
CA VAL A 245 -6.25 3.01 -17.05
C VAL A 245 -5.20 3.27 -18.14
N GLU A 246 -5.58 3.33 -19.42
CA GLU A 246 -4.63 3.64 -20.48
C GLU A 246 -4.12 5.10 -20.45
N ARG A 247 -4.73 5.98 -19.62
CA ARG A 247 -4.26 7.36 -19.37
C ARG A 247 -3.14 7.44 -18.32
N THR A 248 -2.68 6.32 -17.75
CA THR A 248 -1.55 6.30 -16.79
C THR A 248 -0.37 7.18 -17.21
N PRO A 249 0.13 7.16 -18.46
CA PRO A 249 1.28 8.01 -18.83
C PRO A 249 1.00 9.52 -18.71
N GLU A 250 -0.22 9.95 -19.06
CA GLU A 250 -0.64 11.35 -18.97
C GLU A 250 -0.73 11.80 -17.52
N VAL A 251 -1.33 10.96 -16.67
CA VAL A 251 -1.47 11.23 -15.23
C VAL A 251 -0.10 11.23 -14.55
N LEU A 252 0.78 10.29 -14.88
CA LEU A 252 2.12 10.24 -14.33
C LEU A 252 2.95 11.48 -14.70
N ASP A 253 2.87 11.96 -15.94
CA ASP A 253 3.55 13.20 -16.36
C ASP A 253 3.07 14.40 -15.53
N PHE A 254 1.75 14.53 -15.36
CA PHE A 254 1.15 15.55 -14.52
C PHE A 254 1.61 15.47 -13.06
N LEU A 255 1.50 14.31 -12.43
CA LEU A 255 1.88 14.10 -11.03
C LEU A 255 3.39 14.30 -10.83
N SER A 256 4.21 13.88 -11.78
CA SER A 256 5.67 14.08 -11.72
C SER A 256 6.04 15.56 -11.79
N GLY A 257 5.28 16.36 -12.54
CA GLY A 257 5.39 17.81 -12.55
C GLY A 257 5.14 18.46 -11.18
N LEU A 258 4.37 17.82 -10.31
CA LEU A 258 4.05 18.30 -8.97
C LEU A 258 5.00 17.74 -7.91
N PHE A 259 5.14 16.42 -7.86
CA PHE A 259 5.71 15.69 -6.72
C PHE A 259 7.21 15.42 -6.87
N GLY A 260 7.70 15.29 -8.11
CA GLY A 260 9.08 14.88 -8.40
C GLY A 260 9.12 13.70 -9.36
N GLU A 261 10.31 13.14 -9.57
CA GLU A 261 10.50 11.97 -10.44
C GLU A 261 9.60 10.79 -10.01
N TYR A 262 9.06 10.04 -10.98
CA TYR A 262 8.35 8.80 -10.68
C TYR A 262 9.30 7.77 -10.05
N PRO A 263 8.95 7.16 -8.90
CA PRO A 263 9.93 6.40 -8.11
C PRO A 263 10.32 5.03 -8.67
N PHE A 264 9.53 4.45 -9.56
CA PHE A 264 9.62 3.02 -9.90
C PHE A 264 10.01 2.74 -11.35
N GLU A 265 10.41 1.50 -11.61
CA GLU A 265 10.93 1.00 -12.89
C GLU A 265 9.85 0.67 -13.94
N SER A 266 8.60 0.53 -13.52
CA SER A 266 7.49 0.02 -14.35
C SER A 266 6.20 0.68 -13.93
N GLN A 267 5.23 0.76 -14.85
CA GLN A 267 3.91 1.34 -14.61
C GLN A 267 2.78 0.45 -15.18
N GLY A 268 1.52 0.77 -14.86
CA GLY A 268 0.37 0.14 -15.50
C GLY A 268 -0.87 0.08 -14.62
N GLY A 269 -1.70 -0.94 -14.85
CA GLY A 269 -2.88 -1.22 -14.03
C GLY A 269 -3.52 -2.57 -14.34
N VAL A 270 -4.22 -3.14 -13.36
CA VAL A 270 -4.97 -4.39 -13.53
C VAL A 270 -6.43 -4.18 -13.18
N VAL A 271 -7.34 -4.68 -14.01
CA VAL A 271 -8.79 -4.64 -13.75
C VAL A 271 -9.32 -6.08 -13.72
N PRO A 272 -9.47 -6.71 -12.53
CA PRO A 272 -10.13 -8.01 -12.41
C PRO A 272 -11.63 -7.91 -12.72
N ALA A 273 -12.27 -9.03 -13.06
CA ALA A 273 -13.72 -9.06 -13.29
C ALA A 273 -14.52 -9.14 -11.96
N GLU A 274 -13.90 -9.67 -10.91
CA GLU A 274 -14.52 -9.92 -9.61
C GLU A 274 -13.45 -10.06 -8.51
N GLY A 275 -13.87 -10.21 -7.26
CA GLY A 275 -12.96 -10.44 -6.13
C GLY A 275 -12.32 -9.18 -5.58
N LEU A 276 -12.73 -7.99 -6.00
CA LEU A 276 -12.24 -6.72 -5.45
C LEU A 276 -13.36 -5.68 -5.38
N GLY A 277 -13.53 -5.07 -4.20
CA GLY A 277 -14.55 -4.03 -3.94
C GLY A 277 -14.01 -2.59 -3.92
N PHE A 278 -12.69 -2.43 -3.91
CA PHE A 278 -11.94 -1.18 -3.80
C PHE A 278 -10.84 -1.13 -4.88
N ALA A 279 -10.01 -0.10 -4.88
CA ALA A 279 -8.79 -0.04 -5.67
C ALA A 279 -7.60 0.04 -4.70
N LEU A 280 -6.48 -0.56 -5.08
CA LEU A 280 -5.27 -0.53 -4.26
C LEU A 280 -4.08 -0.13 -5.10
N GLU A 281 -3.24 0.69 -4.51
CA GLU A 281 -2.08 1.35 -5.06
C GLU A 281 -0.88 0.42 -5.31
N THR A 282 -1.11 -0.88 -5.42
CA THR A 282 -0.05 -1.90 -5.46
C THR A 282 1.12 -1.48 -6.35
N GLN A 283 2.29 -1.32 -5.73
CA GLN A 283 3.48 -0.66 -6.29
C GLN A 283 3.75 -1.05 -7.74
N THR A 284 3.98 -0.05 -8.61
CA THR A 284 4.15 -0.12 -10.08
C THR A 284 2.87 -0.38 -10.88
N ARG A 285 1.82 -0.94 -10.27
CA ARG A 285 0.65 -1.40 -11.03
C ARG A 285 -0.58 -1.52 -10.16
N PRO A 286 -1.30 -0.42 -9.91
CA PRO A 286 -2.52 -0.47 -9.12
C PRO A 286 -3.57 -1.44 -9.67
N VAL A 287 -4.36 -2.01 -8.77
CA VAL A 287 -5.47 -2.92 -9.10
C VAL A 287 -6.79 -2.21 -8.86
N TYR A 288 -7.62 -2.11 -9.89
CA TYR A 288 -8.87 -1.36 -9.86
C TYR A 288 -10.08 -2.28 -9.88
N SER A 289 -10.97 -2.19 -8.88
CA SER A 289 -12.27 -2.86 -8.98
C SER A 289 -13.04 -2.38 -10.23
N PRO A 290 -13.75 -3.28 -10.94
CA PRO A 290 -14.59 -2.85 -12.05
C PRO A 290 -15.73 -1.91 -11.62
N GLY A 291 -16.04 -1.85 -10.32
CA GLY A 291 -17.01 -0.92 -9.74
C GLY A 291 -16.73 0.56 -10.07
N PHE A 292 -15.45 0.95 -10.17
CA PHE A 292 -15.07 2.34 -10.46
C PHE A 292 -15.48 2.81 -11.85
N PHE A 293 -15.77 1.89 -12.78
CA PHE A 293 -16.06 2.21 -14.18
C PHE A 293 -17.55 2.10 -14.54
N ARG A 294 -18.43 1.94 -13.54
CA ARG A 294 -19.88 1.76 -13.74
C ARG A 294 -20.59 3.01 -14.25
N ILE A 295 -20.07 4.19 -13.93
CA ILE A 295 -20.58 5.48 -14.42
C ILE A 295 -19.81 5.98 -15.65
N GLY A 296 -19.06 5.10 -16.31
CA GLY A 296 -18.18 5.44 -17.44
C GLY A 296 -16.71 5.54 -17.01
N SER A 297 -15.90 6.18 -17.86
CA SER A 297 -14.47 6.37 -17.58
C SER A 297 -14.26 7.22 -16.33
N ASN A 298 -13.50 6.70 -15.40
CA ASN A 298 -13.13 7.34 -14.14
C ASN A 298 -11.62 7.56 -14.08
N THR A 299 -11.15 8.79 -14.30
CA THR A 299 -9.72 9.12 -14.11
C THR A 299 -9.38 9.59 -12.72
N SER A 300 -10.38 9.89 -11.88
CA SER A 300 -10.15 10.23 -10.47
C SER A 300 -9.44 9.09 -9.75
N VAL A 301 -10.02 7.88 -9.77
CA VAL A 301 -9.38 6.70 -9.16
C VAL A 301 -7.99 6.42 -9.76
N VAL A 302 -7.80 6.61 -11.06
CA VAL A 302 -6.48 6.41 -11.68
C VAL A 302 -5.47 7.42 -11.13
N THR A 303 -5.86 8.68 -10.94
CA THR A 303 -5.03 9.70 -10.30
C THR A 303 -4.76 9.40 -8.83
N HIS A 304 -5.77 8.96 -8.08
CA HIS A 304 -5.62 8.55 -6.67
C HIS A 304 -4.55 7.47 -6.52
N GLU A 305 -4.72 6.35 -7.22
CA GLU A 305 -3.79 5.22 -7.12
C GLU A 305 -2.39 5.54 -7.66
N LEU A 306 -2.28 6.42 -8.64
CA LEU A 306 -0.96 6.84 -9.16
C LEU A 306 -0.28 7.86 -8.25
N ALA A 307 -1.02 8.67 -7.49
CA ALA A 307 -0.44 9.56 -6.48
C ALA A 307 0.17 8.77 -5.31
N HIS A 308 -0.44 7.63 -4.94
CA HIS A 308 0.11 6.74 -3.94
C HIS A 308 1.49 6.18 -4.26
N GLN A 309 1.86 6.12 -5.55
CA GLN A 309 3.20 5.70 -5.97
C GLN A 309 4.29 6.58 -5.31
N TRP A 310 4.00 7.86 -5.06
CA TRP A 310 4.84 8.73 -4.24
C TRP A 310 4.49 8.63 -2.74
N PHE A 311 3.20 8.74 -2.38
CA PHE A 311 2.72 8.87 -1.00
C PHE A 311 1.92 7.63 -0.56
N GLY A 312 2.60 6.69 0.08
CA GLY A 312 2.09 5.37 0.45
C GLY A 312 3.06 4.27 0.05
N ASP A 313 3.55 4.35 -1.19
CA ASP A 313 4.49 3.37 -1.73
C ASP A 313 5.94 3.79 -1.49
N SER A 314 6.43 4.84 -2.16
CA SER A 314 7.82 5.27 -1.99
C SER A 314 8.03 5.95 -0.63
N VAL A 315 7.17 6.89 -0.24
CA VAL A 315 7.11 7.43 1.13
C VAL A 315 5.98 6.72 1.86
N ALA A 316 6.30 5.64 2.57
CA ALA A 316 5.30 4.88 3.31
C ALA A 316 5.08 5.46 4.72
N VAL A 317 3.99 5.09 5.36
CA VAL A 317 3.77 5.44 6.77
C VAL A 317 4.75 4.68 7.67
N ARG A 318 5.21 5.33 8.75
CA ARG A 318 5.98 4.64 9.80
C ARG A 318 5.12 3.69 10.63
N ASP A 319 3.87 4.06 10.85
CA ASP A 319 2.84 3.29 11.56
C ASP A 319 1.45 3.68 11.01
N TRP A 320 0.46 2.81 11.18
CA TRP A 320 -0.89 2.98 10.61
C TRP A 320 -1.68 4.22 11.09
N PRO A 321 -1.48 4.78 12.30
CA PRO A 321 -2.03 6.08 12.66
C PRO A 321 -1.70 7.21 11.67
N GLN A 322 -0.59 7.12 10.93
CA GLN A 322 -0.17 8.15 9.98
C GLN A 322 -0.90 8.08 8.61
N ILE A 323 -1.91 7.22 8.44
CA ILE A 323 -2.55 6.90 7.14
C ILE A 323 -3.05 8.11 6.34
N TRP A 324 -3.37 9.23 7.01
CA TRP A 324 -3.70 10.49 6.33
C TRP A 324 -2.61 10.96 5.35
N LEU A 325 -1.34 10.69 5.62
CA LEU A 325 -0.24 11.03 4.70
C LEU A 325 -0.36 10.33 3.35
N ASN A 326 -0.98 9.16 3.31
CA ASN A 326 -1.24 8.44 2.06
C ASN A 326 -2.52 8.98 1.43
N GLU A 327 -3.64 8.80 2.14
CA GLU A 327 -4.98 8.98 1.57
C GLU A 327 -5.34 10.44 1.35
N GLY A 328 -4.91 11.34 2.25
CA GLY A 328 -5.12 12.77 2.09
C GLY A 328 -4.36 13.33 0.90
N PHE A 329 -3.13 12.86 0.67
CA PHE A 329 -2.32 13.26 -0.49
C PHE A 329 -2.89 12.74 -1.80
N ALA A 330 -3.26 11.46 -1.84
CA ALA A 330 -3.86 10.86 -3.04
C ALA A 330 -5.18 11.54 -3.41
N SER A 331 -6.06 11.76 -2.42
CA SER A 331 -7.33 12.49 -2.62
C SER A 331 -7.10 13.93 -3.08
N TYR A 332 -6.08 14.63 -2.55
CA TYR A 332 -5.77 15.99 -2.99
C TYR A 332 -5.22 16.03 -4.42
N ALA A 333 -4.49 14.99 -4.85
CA ALA A 333 -4.00 14.88 -6.22
C ALA A 333 -5.16 14.81 -7.22
N GLU A 334 -6.28 14.20 -6.86
CA GLU A 334 -7.49 14.18 -7.69
C GLU A 334 -8.06 15.58 -7.92
N TRP A 335 -8.05 16.44 -6.90
CA TRP A 335 -8.52 17.82 -7.02
C TRP A 335 -7.61 18.66 -7.93
N LEU A 336 -6.29 18.46 -7.81
CA LEU A 336 -5.32 19.12 -8.69
C LEU A 336 -5.47 18.64 -10.13
N TRP A 337 -5.79 17.36 -10.33
CA TRP A 337 -6.07 16.78 -11.64
C TRP A 337 -7.38 17.30 -12.25
N ALA A 338 -8.44 17.41 -11.45
CA ALA A 338 -9.69 18.03 -11.87
C ALA A 338 -9.48 19.50 -12.31
N GLU A 339 -8.62 20.24 -11.59
CA GLU A 339 -8.22 21.60 -11.95
C GLU A 339 -7.46 21.63 -13.29
N HIS A 340 -6.50 20.72 -13.46
CA HIS A 340 -5.75 20.56 -14.71
C HIS A 340 -6.65 20.27 -15.92
N GLN A 341 -7.70 19.46 -15.72
CA GLN A 341 -8.67 19.14 -16.76
C GLN A 341 -9.75 20.21 -16.98
N GLY A 342 -9.80 21.25 -16.13
CA GLY A 342 -10.85 22.28 -16.20
C GLY A 342 -12.24 21.79 -15.75
N ASN A 343 -12.30 20.74 -14.93
CA ASN A 343 -13.53 20.17 -14.39
C ASN A 343 -13.94 20.77 -13.02
N GLY A 344 -13.14 21.70 -12.51
CA GLY A 344 -13.35 22.40 -11.25
C GLY A 344 -12.00 22.76 -10.65
N THR A 345 -11.84 23.96 -10.11
CA THR A 345 -10.58 24.30 -9.41
C THR A 345 -10.51 23.56 -8.08
N ALA A 346 -9.31 23.33 -7.56
CA ALA A 346 -9.12 22.73 -6.25
C ALA A 346 -9.80 23.56 -5.15
N GLN A 347 -9.85 24.89 -5.30
CA GLN A 347 -10.57 25.77 -4.39
C GLN A 347 -12.10 25.60 -4.46
N GLN A 348 -12.65 25.38 -5.66
CA GLN A 348 -14.09 25.12 -5.80
C GLN A 348 -14.47 23.78 -5.18
N LEU A 349 -13.62 22.76 -5.32
CA LEU A 349 -13.79 21.45 -4.68
C LEU A 349 -13.69 21.56 -3.16
N PHE A 350 -12.69 22.30 -2.64
CA PHE A 350 -12.59 22.59 -1.22
C PHE A 350 -13.85 23.27 -0.69
N ASP A 351 -14.32 24.34 -1.35
CA ASP A 351 -15.52 25.08 -0.93
C ASP A 351 -16.76 24.17 -0.95
N HIS A 352 -16.89 23.32 -1.97
CA HIS A 352 -17.96 22.33 -2.09
C HIS A 352 -17.95 21.35 -0.91
N TYR A 353 -16.89 20.56 -0.74
CA TYR A 353 -16.84 19.54 0.30
C TYR A 353 -16.86 20.14 1.71
N TYR A 354 -16.21 21.29 1.92
CA TYR A 354 -16.26 21.97 3.22
C TYR A 354 -17.71 22.40 3.53
N SER A 355 -18.47 22.90 2.55
CA SER A 355 -19.88 23.27 2.76
C SER A 355 -20.85 22.09 2.85
N LEU A 356 -20.50 20.95 2.21
CA LEU A 356 -21.30 19.73 2.16
C LEU A 356 -21.57 19.15 3.56
N TYR A 357 -20.57 19.13 4.44
CA TYR A 357 -20.70 18.56 5.78
C TYR A 357 -21.14 19.61 6.82
N PRO A 358 -22.32 19.47 7.44
CA PRO A 358 -22.74 20.30 8.57
C PRO A 358 -21.75 20.21 9.73
N ALA A 359 -21.65 21.25 10.57
CA ALA A 359 -20.65 21.31 11.65
C ALA A 359 -20.81 20.23 12.73
N ASP A 360 -22.01 19.67 12.88
CA ASP A 360 -22.38 18.59 13.80
C ASP A 360 -22.30 17.19 13.16
N SER A 361 -21.86 17.08 11.90
CA SER A 361 -21.66 15.80 11.21
C SER A 361 -20.60 14.93 11.90
N GLU A 362 -20.83 13.60 11.90
CA GLU A 362 -19.85 12.59 12.35
C GLU A 362 -18.53 12.67 11.56
N PHE A 363 -18.57 13.16 10.32
CA PHE A 363 -17.40 13.43 9.50
C PHE A 363 -16.34 14.26 10.22
N TRP A 364 -16.76 15.29 10.96
CA TRP A 364 -15.85 16.18 11.69
C TRP A 364 -15.38 15.60 13.03
N GLN A 365 -15.93 14.47 13.48
CA GLN A 365 -15.53 13.81 14.72
C GLN A 365 -14.30 12.90 14.53
N VAL A 366 -14.10 12.39 13.32
CA VAL A 366 -12.91 11.61 12.96
C VAL A 366 -11.71 12.52 12.81
N LYS A 367 -10.60 12.15 13.43
CA LYS A 367 -9.33 12.87 13.48
C LYS A 367 -8.36 12.25 12.48
N PRO A 368 -8.10 12.84 11.31
CA PRO A 368 -7.27 12.18 10.30
C PRO A 368 -5.84 11.85 10.75
N GLY A 369 -5.28 12.62 11.70
CA GLY A 369 -3.94 12.35 12.24
C GLY A 369 -3.87 11.20 13.26
N ASP A 370 -5.01 10.70 13.72
CA ASP A 370 -5.14 9.51 14.58
C ASP A 370 -6.60 9.00 14.49
N PRO A 371 -7.00 8.37 13.37
CA PRO A 371 -8.40 8.04 13.11
C PRO A 371 -8.91 6.88 13.99
N GLY A 372 -8.01 6.04 14.49
CA GLY A 372 -8.28 4.76 15.12
C GLY A 372 -8.38 3.63 14.08
N ARG A 373 -8.04 2.40 14.50
CA ARG A 373 -8.02 1.19 13.66
C ARG A 373 -9.29 1.02 12.80
N GLU A 374 -10.47 1.19 13.40
CA GLU A 374 -11.76 1.00 12.71
C GLU A 374 -12.09 2.08 11.68
N ASN A 375 -11.39 3.22 11.73
CA ASN A 375 -11.63 4.38 10.87
C ASN A 375 -10.43 4.67 9.95
N LEU A 376 -9.48 3.74 9.81
CA LEU A 376 -8.30 3.90 8.94
C LEU A 376 -8.66 4.40 7.53
N PHE A 377 -9.76 3.89 7.00
CA PHE A 377 -10.28 4.23 5.68
C PHE A 377 -11.64 4.93 5.76
N HIS A 378 -11.92 5.64 6.85
CA HIS A 378 -13.12 6.46 6.96
C HIS A 378 -13.03 7.65 5.99
N GLY A 379 -14.14 8.07 5.36
CA GLY A 379 -14.14 9.16 4.36
C GLY A 379 -13.49 10.48 4.82
N ALA A 380 -13.48 10.75 6.13
CA ALA A 380 -12.74 11.89 6.70
C ALA A 380 -11.21 11.81 6.50
N VAL A 381 -10.61 10.61 6.46
CA VAL A 381 -9.18 10.45 6.18
C VAL A 381 -8.87 10.92 4.75
N TYR A 382 -9.79 10.68 3.82
CA TYR A 382 -9.72 11.09 2.41
C TYR A 382 -10.08 12.58 2.24
N ASP A 383 -11.35 12.94 2.41
CA ASP A 383 -11.87 14.27 2.08
C ASP A 383 -11.36 15.36 3.01
N ARG A 384 -11.47 15.17 4.34
CA ARG A 384 -10.89 16.13 5.30
C ARG A 384 -9.37 16.10 5.21
N GLY A 385 -8.79 14.99 4.76
CA GLY A 385 -7.38 14.90 4.45
C GLY A 385 -6.95 15.80 3.29
N ALA A 386 -7.65 15.73 2.17
CA ALA A 386 -7.45 16.60 1.01
C ALA A 386 -7.73 18.07 1.35
N MET A 387 -8.79 18.34 2.12
CA MET A 387 -9.07 19.68 2.63
C MET A 387 -7.92 20.23 3.46
N THR A 388 -7.28 19.42 4.30
CA THR A 388 -6.15 19.85 5.12
C THR A 388 -4.99 20.33 4.24
N LEU A 389 -4.66 19.59 3.17
CA LEU A 389 -3.60 19.98 2.24
C LEU A 389 -3.97 21.22 1.42
N HIS A 390 -5.22 21.36 1.01
CA HIS A 390 -5.67 22.56 0.29
C HIS A 390 -5.72 23.80 1.20
N ALA A 391 -6.20 23.66 2.42
CA ALA A 391 -6.18 24.71 3.42
C ALA A 391 -4.74 25.11 3.78
N LEU A 392 -3.82 24.13 3.81
CA LEU A 392 -2.41 24.40 3.99
C LEU A 392 -1.86 25.22 2.81
N ARG A 393 -2.18 24.84 1.56
CA ARG A 393 -1.85 25.63 0.36
C ARG A 393 -2.36 27.07 0.48
N ASN A 394 -3.59 27.28 0.97
CA ASN A 394 -4.13 28.61 1.22
C ASN A 394 -3.38 29.38 2.32
N ARG A 395 -2.85 28.68 3.33
CA ARG A 395 -2.13 29.25 4.47
C ARG A 395 -0.69 29.66 4.12
N ILE A 396 0.03 28.82 3.38
CA ILE A 396 1.47 29.02 3.10
C ILE A 396 1.75 29.48 1.67
N GLY A 397 0.75 29.41 0.78
CA GLY A 397 0.84 29.79 -0.62
C GLY A 397 1.45 28.71 -1.53
N ASP A 398 1.12 28.80 -2.81
CA ASP A 398 1.47 27.81 -3.85
C ASP A 398 2.97 27.49 -3.92
N ARG A 399 3.81 28.52 -3.80
CA ARG A 399 5.27 28.36 -3.89
C ARG A 399 5.81 27.48 -2.77
N ASP A 400 5.40 27.75 -1.54
CA ASP A 400 5.90 26.99 -0.40
C ASP A 400 5.24 25.62 -0.31
N MET A 401 3.96 25.50 -0.71
CA MET A 401 3.31 24.20 -0.85
C MET A 401 4.06 23.29 -1.84
N LEU A 402 4.35 23.78 -3.05
CA LEU A 402 5.08 22.99 -4.06
C LEU A 402 6.49 22.62 -3.57
N ARG A 403 7.20 23.55 -2.91
CA ARG A 403 8.51 23.27 -2.30
C ARG A 403 8.41 22.21 -1.21
N THR A 404 7.39 22.28 -0.36
CA THR A 404 7.16 21.31 0.72
C THR A 404 6.92 19.92 0.16
N VAL A 405 6.00 19.76 -0.80
CA VAL A 405 5.67 18.43 -1.35
C VAL A 405 6.88 17.79 -2.03
N ARG A 406 7.65 18.55 -2.83
CA ARG A 406 8.87 18.04 -3.46
C ARG A 406 9.95 17.68 -2.44
N ALA A 407 10.19 18.56 -1.48
CA ALA A 407 11.17 18.31 -0.42
C ALA A 407 10.76 17.13 0.48
N TRP A 408 9.45 16.93 0.68
CA TRP A 408 8.89 15.81 1.44
C TRP A 408 9.16 14.48 0.74
N TYR A 409 8.88 14.41 -0.56
CA TYR A 409 9.20 13.24 -1.36
C TYR A 409 10.71 12.99 -1.39
N GLU A 410 11.53 13.98 -1.73
CA GLU A 410 12.99 13.82 -1.85
C GLU A 410 13.67 13.36 -0.56
N GLN A 411 13.22 13.83 0.62
CA GLN A 411 13.82 13.48 1.90
C GLN A 411 13.45 12.09 2.41
N ASN A 412 12.29 11.56 2.01
CA ASN A 412 11.74 10.33 2.55
C ASN A 412 11.58 9.22 1.50
N ARG A 413 12.09 9.45 0.27
CA ARG A 413 12.03 8.49 -0.84
C ARG A 413 12.51 7.11 -0.39
N ASP A 414 11.70 6.11 -0.71
CA ASP A 414 11.89 4.68 -0.40
C ASP A 414 11.95 4.34 1.10
N GLY A 415 11.56 5.28 1.97
CA GLY A 415 11.56 5.13 3.41
C GLY A 415 10.15 5.20 4.02
N ASN A 416 10.13 5.58 5.29
CA ASN A 416 8.93 5.72 6.10
C ASN A 416 8.93 7.08 6.79
N ALA A 417 7.75 7.67 6.97
CA ALA A 417 7.64 9.01 7.53
C ALA A 417 6.43 9.19 8.47
N THR A 418 6.43 10.31 9.20
CA THR A 418 5.37 10.67 10.16
C THR A 418 4.74 12.03 9.90
N VAL A 419 3.54 12.24 10.46
CA VAL A 419 2.85 13.52 10.39
C VAL A 419 3.69 14.61 11.06
N GLU A 420 4.35 14.32 12.19
CA GLU A 420 5.22 15.29 12.87
C GLU A 420 6.40 15.73 11.99
N GLU A 421 6.99 14.82 11.22
CA GLU A 421 8.06 15.14 10.28
C GLU A 421 7.56 16.03 9.14
N PHE A 422 6.36 15.75 8.61
CA PHE A 422 5.73 16.58 7.59
C PHE A 422 5.42 17.99 8.10
N ILE A 423 4.88 18.11 9.32
CA ILE A 423 4.61 19.39 9.98
C ILE A 423 5.91 20.18 10.13
N ALA A 424 6.95 19.56 10.71
CA ALA A 424 8.24 20.20 10.93
C ALA A 424 8.92 20.66 9.62
N LEU A 425 8.78 19.89 8.53
CA LEU A 425 9.26 20.30 7.21
C LEU A 425 8.50 21.52 6.68
N THR A 426 7.18 21.49 6.81
CA THR A 426 6.29 22.56 6.32
C THR A 426 6.55 23.88 7.05
N GLU A 427 6.72 23.85 8.38
CA GLU A 427 7.07 25.02 9.18
C GLU A 427 8.43 25.58 8.78
N ARG A 428 9.42 24.71 8.57
CA ARG A 428 10.76 25.11 8.13
C ARG A 428 10.76 25.80 6.77
N ILE A 429 9.96 25.31 5.82
CA ILE A 429 9.90 25.86 4.46
C ILE A 429 9.12 27.17 4.41
N SER A 430 7.98 27.22 5.09
CA SER A 430 7.07 28.38 5.11
C SER A 430 7.51 29.49 6.06
N GLY A 431 8.32 29.17 7.08
CA GLY A 431 8.70 30.08 8.16
C GLY A 431 7.55 30.42 9.11
N GLN A 432 6.46 29.66 9.10
CA GLN A 432 5.27 29.88 9.93
C GLN A 432 5.18 28.82 11.03
N GLN A 433 4.69 29.18 12.23
CA GLN A 433 4.22 28.20 13.22
C GLN A 433 2.84 27.68 12.79
N LEU A 434 2.74 26.37 12.63
CA LEU A 434 1.58 25.66 12.09
C LEU A 434 0.99 24.65 13.08
N ASP A 435 1.52 24.51 14.29
CA ASP A 435 0.96 23.64 15.34
C ASP A 435 -0.55 23.80 15.48
N GLY A 436 -1.01 25.05 15.63
CA GLY A 436 -2.44 25.35 15.80
C GLY A 436 -3.27 25.18 14.54
N PHE A 437 -2.66 25.08 13.35
CA PHE A 437 -3.34 24.75 12.10
C PHE A 437 -3.54 23.24 12.01
N PHE A 438 -2.47 22.46 12.22
CA PHE A 438 -2.52 21.00 12.13
C PHE A 438 -3.31 20.38 13.29
N ASP A 439 -3.28 20.96 14.48
CA ASP A 439 -4.14 20.54 15.60
C ASP A 439 -5.63 20.63 15.23
N GLU A 440 -6.04 21.73 14.61
CA GLU A 440 -7.43 21.96 14.19
C GLU A 440 -7.85 20.99 13.06
N TRP A 441 -6.97 20.74 12.09
CA TRP A 441 -7.28 19.90 10.94
C TRP A 441 -7.13 18.39 11.18
N LEU A 442 -6.13 17.95 11.94
CA LEU A 442 -5.76 16.54 12.06
C LEU A 442 -6.08 15.91 13.41
N PHE A 443 -6.02 16.67 14.51
CA PHE A 443 -6.00 16.10 15.87
C PHE A 443 -7.20 16.51 16.74
N SER A 444 -7.98 17.51 16.30
CA SER A 444 -9.18 17.99 16.96
C SER A 444 -10.47 17.55 16.27
N ALA A 445 -11.50 17.26 17.07
CA ALA A 445 -12.85 17.07 16.57
C ALA A 445 -13.51 18.43 16.30
N GLY A 446 -14.42 18.47 15.32
CA GLY A 446 -15.17 19.66 14.92
C GLY A 446 -14.70 20.25 13.60
N LYS A 447 -15.60 21.00 12.97
CA LYS A 447 -15.37 21.67 11.70
C LYS A 447 -14.40 22.86 11.89
N PRO A 448 -13.26 22.90 11.16
CA PRO A 448 -12.33 24.04 11.22
C PRO A 448 -13.02 25.36 10.95
N GLN A 449 -12.65 26.43 11.64
CA GLN A 449 -13.29 27.73 11.52
C GLN A 449 -12.87 28.47 10.24
N VAL A 450 -13.79 29.24 9.67
CA VAL A 450 -13.47 30.14 8.55
C VAL A 450 -12.47 31.21 9.02
N GLY A 451 -11.31 31.29 8.38
CA GLY A 451 -10.28 32.27 8.72
C GLY A 451 -8.88 31.91 8.23
N GLU A 452 -8.00 32.91 8.24
CA GLU A 452 -6.60 32.77 7.79
C GLU A 452 -5.83 31.71 8.58
N ARG A 453 -6.07 31.61 9.90
CA ARG A 453 -5.37 30.65 10.77
C ARG A 453 -5.60 29.20 10.33
N ALA A 454 -6.83 28.86 9.94
CA ALA A 454 -7.20 27.52 9.49
C ALA A 454 -7.05 27.35 7.98
N GLY A 455 -6.63 28.38 7.23
CA GLY A 455 -6.55 28.32 5.76
C GLY A 455 -7.91 28.18 5.06
N VAL A 456 -9.01 28.45 5.76
CA VAL A 456 -10.38 28.33 5.25
C VAL A 456 -10.84 29.70 4.74
N PRO A 457 -11.00 29.92 3.42
CA PRO A 457 -11.47 31.19 2.89
C PRO A 457 -12.95 31.43 3.20
N ARG A 458 -13.37 32.70 3.16
CA ARG A 458 -14.79 33.07 3.36
C ARG A 458 -15.72 32.49 2.30
N THR A 459 -15.20 32.15 1.12
CA THR A 459 -15.99 31.53 0.04
C THR A 459 -16.53 30.16 0.46
N ALA A 460 -15.79 29.41 1.27
CA ALA A 460 -16.20 28.12 1.82
C ALA A 460 -17.37 28.21 2.83
N ALA A 461 -17.69 29.40 3.34
CA ALA A 461 -18.76 29.58 4.32
C ALA A 461 -20.17 29.51 3.73
N ALA A 462 -20.29 29.57 2.40
CA ALA A 462 -21.56 29.53 1.69
C ALA A 462 -21.63 28.29 0.78
N PRO A 463 -22.83 27.77 0.46
CA PRO A 463 -22.97 26.73 -0.53
C PRO A 463 -22.32 27.13 -1.86
N ALA A 464 -21.39 26.31 -2.35
CA ALA A 464 -20.75 26.50 -3.63
C ALA A 464 -21.55 25.80 -4.74
N ALA A 465 -21.48 26.33 -5.97
CA ALA A 465 -21.96 25.59 -7.13
C ALA A 465 -21.13 24.32 -7.30
N GLU A 466 -21.79 23.18 -7.52
CA GLU A 466 -21.14 21.89 -7.66
C GLU A 466 -20.18 21.85 -8.86
N PRO A 467 -18.88 21.62 -8.65
CA PRO A 467 -17.93 21.44 -9.73
C PRO A 467 -18.23 20.18 -10.57
N LYS A 468 -17.87 20.18 -11.86
CA LYS A 468 -18.14 19.04 -12.76
C LYS A 468 -17.46 17.73 -12.31
N ALA A 469 -16.38 17.83 -11.54
CA ALA A 469 -15.64 16.68 -11.05
C ALA A 469 -16.33 15.94 -9.89
N VAL A 470 -17.30 16.57 -9.20
CA VAL A 470 -17.88 16.02 -7.95
C VAL A 470 -18.51 14.64 -8.16
N GLU A 471 -19.34 14.45 -9.19
CA GLU A 471 -19.98 13.14 -9.44
C GLU A 471 -18.95 11.99 -9.55
N GLN A 472 -17.81 12.24 -10.20
CA GLN A 472 -16.76 11.24 -10.35
C GLN A 472 -15.91 11.05 -9.09
N LEU A 473 -15.62 12.14 -8.36
CA LEU A 473 -14.90 12.11 -7.08
C LEU A 473 -15.72 11.36 -6.03
N ASP A 474 -17.01 11.69 -5.89
CA ASP A 474 -17.92 11.05 -4.94
C ASP A 474 -18.05 9.55 -5.22
N HIS A 475 -18.20 9.14 -6.49
CA HIS A 475 -18.23 7.73 -6.87
C HIS A 475 -16.91 7.01 -6.55
N THR A 476 -15.78 7.71 -6.67
CA THR A 476 -14.46 7.17 -6.32
C THR A 476 -14.35 6.97 -4.82
N HIS A 477 -14.66 8.00 -4.03
CA HIS A 477 -14.53 7.99 -2.57
C HIS A 477 -15.56 7.07 -1.90
N GLU A 478 -16.76 6.93 -2.46
CA GLU A 478 -17.72 5.93 -1.98
C GLU A 478 -17.15 4.51 -2.09
N LEU A 479 -16.38 4.21 -3.14
CA LEU A 479 -15.79 2.89 -3.33
C LEU A 479 -14.48 2.70 -2.54
N LEU A 480 -13.66 3.74 -2.37
CA LEU A 480 -12.46 3.71 -1.53
C LEU A 480 -12.82 3.57 -0.05
N ALA A 481 -13.76 4.38 0.46
CA ALA A 481 -14.16 4.36 1.87
C ALA A 481 -15.07 3.17 2.25
N ARG A 482 -15.44 2.30 1.30
CA ARG A 482 -16.10 1.03 1.63
C ARG A 482 -15.12 0.16 2.39
N ARG A 483 -15.46 -0.19 3.64
CA ARG A 483 -14.67 -1.08 4.51
C ARG A 483 -13.96 -2.17 3.69
N HIS A 484 -12.63 -2.11 3.64
CA HIS A 484 -11.76 -3.05 2.92
C HIS A 484 -11.88 -4.52 3.38
N GLY A 485 -12.80 -4.85 4.31
CA GLY A 485 -12.89 -6.15 4.98
C GLY A 485 -14.19 -6.93 4.87
N HIS A 486 -15.26 -6.46 4.20
CA HIS A 486 -16.53 -7.19 4.18
C HIS A 486 -17.16 -7.31 2.78
N GLY A 487 -16.64 -8.28 2.02
CA GLY A 487 -17.23 -8.79 0.78
C GLY A 487 -17.01 -10.28 0.65
#